data_AF-A0A838DZI9-F1
#
_entry.id   AF-A0A838DZI9-F1
#
_cell.length_a   1.000
_cell.length_b   1.000
_cell.length_c   1.000
_cell.angle_alpha   90.00
_cell.angle_beta   90.00
_cell.angle_gamma   90.00
#
_symmetry.space_group_name_H-M   'P 1'
#
loop_
_entity.id
_entity.type
_entity.pdbx_description
1 polymer ?
#
loop_
_entity_poly.entity_id
_entity_poly.type
_entity_poly.pdbx_seq_one_letter_code
_entity_poly.pdbx_strand_id
1 'polypeptide(L)'
;MHLCFSVLLAIFLLSDVLTGWATLIPAAHAAALAPPTAQSQVTFQQFLKLSQKQHQTTPFAFPRQVPQSRNTAGEKLSDPTKLPPSAEPATMTPLSQPLTTSFLASTTGGTPLVLKSSDQRLEVQIPSGALDVSQASIAGGSKPGGALTLHVSQLHGHFAGQVSMLGSYSMQVVDAAGHPVTGIRLRTPVAFVYHYQPSEIALLGLDPDRLLMSWPDLTFAARQAHQSFSAFTIPLHNDARTHTLTGQSTVLGSGIFDVGGGDPANQSPPTPHFASMQGNSGQLTYSYPLSVPPGPPGTTPDLTLTYSSQSTNERHSQAAPTGSMGEGWALSMGAITADQYPSTSAGRGTWYFISGVDHVSDRLISNDGAFFQTEHISNLRVHLFTPSGRTQPCFQVWDTTGAYYEFGCTNDSLQYHIVNGTRTNYEWDLNHVTPANEGPGTDHRSITVSYLQDMTSAGVRSSALKQIVYGTSTGNQVAGTIDFFYWAPYAQSPWTQSYDTVSGYYGNGGICPSTPAPTHRRCD
;
A
#
# COMPACT_ATOMS: atom_id res chain seq x y z
N MET A 1 -48.33 -17.27 51.28
CA MET A 1 -47.97 -17.18 49.84
C MET A 1 -46.79 -16.22 49.59
N HIS A 2 -46.69 -15.07 50.28
CA HIS A 2 -45.56 -14.14 50.14
C HIS A 2 -44.20 -14.64 50.69
N LEU A 3 -44.20 -15.54 51.68
CA LEU A 3 -42.97 -16.10 52.24
C LEU A 3 -42.27 -17.08 51.26
N CYS A 4 -43.03 -17.95 50.59
CA CYS A 4 -42.47 -18.87 49.59
C CYS A 4 -41.87 -18.14 48.39
N PHE A 5 -42.49 -17.04 47.96
CA PHE A 5 -42.00 -16.26 46.83
C PHE A 5 -40.66 -15.57 47.16
N SER A 6 -40.51 -15.10 48.39
CA SER A 6 -39.28 -14.45 48.86
C SER A 6 -38.12 -15.44 49.00
N VAL A 7 -38.41 -16.69 49.40
CA VAL A 7 -37.41 -17.76 49.51
C VAL A 7 -36.98 -18.27 48.12
N LEU A 8 -37.93 -18.43 47.19
CA LEU A 8 -37.61 -18.80 45.80
C LEU A 8 -36.79 -17.73 45.06
N LEU A 9 -37.10 -16.45 45.30
CA LEU A 9 -36.33 -15.33 44.75
C LEU A 9 -34.91 -15.28 45.33
N ALA A 10 -34.76 -15.54 46.63
CA ALA A 10 -33.44 -15.62 47.26
C ALA A 10 -32.60 -16.79 46.71
N ILE A 11 -33.21 -17.96 46.47
CA ILE A 11 -32.53 -19.12 45.89
C ILE A 11 -32.10 -18.84 44.44
N PHE A 12 -32.93 -18.15 43.65
CA PHE A 12 -32.58 -17.73 42.28
C PHE A 12 -31.44 -16.71 42.26
N LEU A 13 -31.45 -15.74 43.19
CA LEU A 13 -30.37 -14.75 43.32
C LEU A 13 -29.07 -15.38 43.85
N LEU A 14 -29.16 -16.45 44.64
CA LEU A 14 -28.00 -17.22 45.10
C LEU A 14 -27.43 -18.17 44.03
N SER A 15 -28.24 -18.64 43.07
CA SER A 15 -27.73 -19.45 41.96
C SER A 15 -26.86 -18.66 40.98
N ASP A 16 -27.13 -17.36 40.78
CA ASP A 16 -26.28 -16.47 39.96
C ASP A 16 -24.94 -16.14 40.64
N VAL A 17 -24.89 -16.17 41.97
CA VAL A 17 -23.63 -15.98 42.70
C VAL A 17 -22.77 -17.25 42.67
N LEU A 18 -23.37 -18.44 42.60
CA LEU A 18 -22.64 -19.72 42.56
C LEU A 18 -22.16 -20.12 41.16
N THR A 19 -22.79 -19.65 40.08
CA THR A 19 -22.30 -19.83 38.71
C THR A 19 -21.17 -18.87 38.33
N GLY A 20 -21.00 -17.77 39.08
CA GLY A 20 -19.89 -16.82 38.93
C GLY A 20 -18.53 -17.28 39.49
N TRP A 21 -18.44 -18.48 40.09
CA TRP A 21 -17.24 -18.99 40.78
C TRP A 21 -16.37 -19.94 39.93
N ALA A 22 -16.49 -19.90 38.60
CA ALA A 22 -15.57 -20.59 37.70
C ALA A 22 -14.18 -19.90 37.55
N THR A 23 -13.82 -19.01 38.48
CA THR A 23 -12.54 -18.27 38.48
C THR A 23 -11.43 -18.91 39.33
N LEU A 24 -11.61 -20.15 39.80
CA LEU A 24 -10.63 -20.84 40.66
C LEU A 24 -9.96 -22.09 40.04
N ILE A 25 -10.06 -22.28 38.73
CA ILE A 25 -9.04 -23.06 38.02
C ILE A 25 -8.02 -22.01 37.54
N PRO A 26 -6.78 -21.99 38.06
CA PRO A 26 -5.73 -21.30 37.36
C PRO A 26 -5.55 -22.06 36.04
N ALA A 27 -6.21 -21.59 34.99
CA ALA A 27 -5.75 -21.88 33.65
C ALA A 27 -4.31 -21.38 33.65
N ALA A 28 -3.38 -22.33 33.62
CA ALA A 28 -1.98 -22.07 33.33
C ALA A 28 -1.94 -21.52 31.89
N HIS A 29 -2.31 -20.25 31.75
CA HIS A 29 -1.92 -19.42 30.66
C HIS A 29 -0.42 -19.33 30.84
N ALA A 30 0.32 -20.14 30.10
CA ALA A 30 1.64 -19.70 29.70
C ALA A 30 1.41 -18.33 29.07
N ALA A 31 1.73 -17.28 29.83
CA ALA A 31 1.78 -15.94 29.30
C ALA A 31 2.81 -16.01 28.17
N ALA A 32 2.33 -16.20 26.95
CA ALA A 32 3.11 -15.88 25.77
C ALA A 32 3.40 -14.39 25.94
N LEU A 33 4.61 -14.10 26.40
CA LEU A 33 5.15 -12.77 26.50
C LEU A 33 4.82 -12.09 25.17
N ALA A 34 3.95 -11.07 25.22
CA ALA A 34 3.86 -10.14 24.13
C ALA A 34 5.32 -9.72 23.85
N PRO A 35 5.83 -9.90 22.62
CA PRO A 35 7.17 -9.43 22.32
C PRO A 35 7.20 -7.95 22.72
N PRO A 36 8.22 -7.49 23.47
CA PRO A 36 8.32 -6.09 23.81
C PRO A 36 8.25 -5.33 22.48
N THR A 37 7.24 -4.48 22.34
CA THR A 37 7.23 -3.48 21.28
C THR A 37 8.59 -2.81 21.32
N ALA A 38 9.34 -2.88 20.21
CA ALA A 38 10.55 -2.10 20.06
C ALA A 38 10.12 -0.64 20.11
N GLN A 39 10.03 -0.08 21.32
CA GLN A 39 9.81 1.34 21.49
C GLN A 39 11.01 2.01 20.83
N SER A 40 10.73 2.81 19.80
CA SER A 40 11.70 3.80 19.32
C SER A 40 12.21 4.55 20.56
N GLN A 41 13.46 4.30 20.94
CA GLN A 41 14.05 4.89 22.14
C GLN A 41 14.41 6.37 21.93
N VAL A 42 14.10 6.93 20.76
CA VAL A 42 14.51 8.27 20.37
C VAL A 42 13.33 9.00 19.73
N THR A 43 12.66 9.83 20.52
CA THR A 43 11.76 10.84 19.98
C THR A 43 12.54 11.84 19.13
N PHE A 44 11.90 12.49 18.16
CA PHE A 44 12.52 13.55 17.36
C PHE A 44 13.15 14.65 18.25
N GLN A 45 12.53 14.99 19.38
CA GLN A 45 13.12 15.88 20.37
C GLN A 45 14.36 15.31 21.08
N GLN A 46 14.42 14.01 21.35
CA GLN A 46 15.63 13.37 21.90
C GLN A 46 16.76 13.32 20.86
N PHE A 47 16.44 13.12 19.58
CA PHE A 47 17.41 13.19 18.48
C PHE A 47 18.02 14.59 18.35
N LEU A 48 17.20 15.65 18.39
CA LEU A 48 17.68 17.03 18.37
C LEU A 48 18.52 17.40 19.61
N LYS A 49 18.33 16.70 20.74
CA LYS A 49 19.16 16.89 21.94
C LYS A 49 20.48 16.11 21.89
N LEU A 50 20.56 15.02 21.13
CA LEU A 50 21.79 14.26 20.91
C LEU A 50 22.78 15.05 20.04
N SER A 51 22.31 15.80 19.03
CA SER A 51 23.17 16.65 18.19
C SER A 51 23.87 17.77 18.97
N GLN A 52 23.28 18.22 20.09
CA GLN A 52 23.87 19.27 20.92
C GLN A 52 25.00 18.77 21.84
N LYS A 53 25.15 17.45 22.04
CA LYS A 53 26.14 16.89 22.99
C LYS A 53 27.37 16.24 22.36
N GLN A 54 27.42 16.07 21.03
CA GLN A 54 28.56 15.44 20.37
C GLN A 54 29.41 16.42 19.56
N HIS A 55 30.10 17.31 20.28
CA HIS A 55 31.37 17.89 19.81
C HIS A 55 32.54 16.92 20.05
N GLN A 56 32.37 15.64 19.72
CA GLN A 56 33.47 14.66 19.71
C GLN A 56 33.64 14.13 18.30
N THR A 57 34.67 14.65 17.63
CA THR A 57 35.15 14.29 16.30
C THR A 57 35.87 12.94 16.31
N THR A 58 35.22 11.89 16.82
CA THR A 58 35.71 10.52 16.57
C THR A 58 35.09 10.04 15.27
N PRO A 59 35.90 9.60 14.27
CA PRO A 59 35.38 8.97 13.07
C PRO A 59 34.42 7.85 13.44
N PHE A 60 33.29 7.78 12.74
CA PHE A 60 32.34 6.68 12.90
C PHE A 60 33.07 5.36 12.61
N ALA A 61 33.29 4.57 13.66
CA ALA A 61 33.90 3.26 13.55
C ALA A 61 32.80 2.22 13.35
N PHE A 62 32.76 1.60 12.17
CA PHE A 62 31.91 0.41 11.99
C PHE A 62 32.30 -0.63 13.05
N PRO A 63 31.32 -1.20 13.77
CA PRO A 63 31.61 -2.29 14.69
C PRO A 63 32.25 -3.43 13.88
N ARG A 64 33.50 -3.79 14.23
CA ARG A 64 34.25 -4.87 13.56
C ARG A 64 33.62 -6.25 13.75
N GLN A 65 32.68 -6.36 14.68
CA GLN A 65 31.87 -7.53 14.91
C GLN A 65 30.42 -7.12 14.76
N VAL A 66 29.71 -7.79 13.85
CA VAL A 66 28.26 -7.70 13.74
C VAL A 66 27.70 -7.98 15.14
N PRO A 67 26.92 -7.07 15.76
CA PRO A 67 26.26 -7.36 17.01
C PRO A 67 25.48 -8.65 16.82
N GLN A 68 25.70 -9.66 17.66
CA GLN A 68 24.89 -10.86 17.60
C GLN A 68 23.43 -10.42 17.74
N SER A 69 22.62 -10.60 16.69
CA SER A 69 21.19 -10.46 16.83
C SER A 69 20.77 -11.45 17.91
N ARG A 70 19.88 -11.03 18.81
CA ARG A 70 19.24 -11.94 19.75
C ARG A 70 18.26 -12.81 18.98
N ASN A 71 18.76 -13.63 18.07
CA ASN A 71 17.97 -14.70 17.49
C ASN A 71 17.70 -15.67 18.64
N THR A 72 16.42 -15.87 18.95
CA THR A 72 16.04 -16.93 19.86
C THR A 72 16.40 -18.27 19.22
N ALA A 73 16.77 -19.27 20.04
CA ALA A 73 17.27 -20.56 19.57
C ALA A 73 16.28 -21.20 18.56
N GLY A 74 16.62 -21.18 17.26
CA GLY A 74 15.76 -21.67 16.18
C GLY A 74 15.69 -20.76 14.96
N GLU A 75 15.87 -19.45 15.13
CA GLU A 75 15.75 -18.45 14.05
C GLU A 75 17.03 -18.35 13.21
N LYS A 76 16.90 -18.61 11.90
CA LYS A 76 17.96 -18.39 10.90
C LYS A 76 17.58 -17.21 10.02
N LEU A 77 18.54 -16.30 9.79
CA LEU A 77 18.40 -15.26 8.77
C LEU A 77 18.12 -15.93 7.42
N SER A 78 17.06 -15.50 6.74
CA SER A 78 16.71 -15.94 5.40
C SER A 78 17.85 -15.61 4.41
N ASP A 79 18.13 -16.53 3.49
CA ASP A 79 19.14 -16.34 2.44
C ASP A 79 18.48 -15.64 1.25
N PRO A 80 18.72 -14.33 1.02
CA PRO A 80 18.05 -13.57 -0.04
C PRO A 80 18.34 -14.11 -1.44
N THR A 81 19.40 -14.91 -1.62
CA THR A 81 19.75 -15.53 -2.91
C THR A 81 18.96 -16.80 -3.23
N LYS A 82 18.20 -17.32 -2.25
CA LYS A 82 17.42 -18.56 -2.37
C LYS A 82 15.94 -18.38 -2.04
N LEU A 83 15.48 -17.14 -1.87
CA LEU A 83 14.07 -16.88 -1.61
C LEU A 83 13.23 -17.37 -2.81
N PRO A 84 12.02 -17.92 -2.55
CA PRO A 84 11.04 -18.11 -3.60
C PRO A 84 10.69 -16.76 -4.25
N PRO A 85 10.18 -16.75 -5.49
CA PRO A 85 9.73 -15.51 -6.14
C PRO A 85 8.78 -14.72 -5.22
N SER A 86 8.83 -13.38 -5.33
CA SER A 86 8.13 -12.46 -4.40
C SER A 86 6.65 -12.79 -4.22
N ALA A 87 6.00 -13.41 -5.21
CA ALA A 87 4.73 -14.10 -5.07
C ALA A 87 4.72 -15.33 -5.99
N GLU A 88 4.56 -16.53 -5.43
CA GLU A 88 4.26 -17.73 -6.24
C GLU A 88 2.84 -17.56 -6.84
N PRO A 89 2.64 -17.81 -8.16
CA PRO A 89 1.30 -17.80 -8.75
C PRO A 89 0.37 -18.78 -8.04
N ALA A 90 -0.94 -18.50 -8.03
CA ALA A 90 -1.92 -19.42 -7.47
C ALA A 90 -1.90 -20.77 -8.23
N THR A 91 -1.69 -21.86 -7.49
CA THR A 91 -1.67 -23.24 -8.00
C THR A 91 -2.94 -24.01 -7.66
N MET A 92 -3.72 -23.53 -6.70
CA MET A 92 -4.97 -24.14 -6.28
C MET A 92 -6.10 -23.88 -7.28
N THR A 93 -6.71 -24.94 -7.80
CA THR A 93 -8.05 -24.88 -8.43
C THR A 93 -9.08 -24.45 -7.38
N PRO A 94 -9.91 -23.42 -7.66
CA PRO A 94 -10.94 -22.96 -6.74
C PRO A 94 -11.89 -24.10 -6.32
N LEU A 95 -12.16 -24.18 -5.02
CA LEU A 95 -13.13 -25.10 -4.44
C LEU A 95 -14.50 -24.44 -4.42
N SER A 96 -15.52 -25.24 -4.73
CA SER A 96 -16.93 -24.86 -4.63
C SER A 96 -17.69 -26.00 -3.96
N GLN A 97 -18.16 -25.76 -2.74
CA GLN A 97 -18.83 -26.76 -1.93
C GLN A 97 -20.24 -26.30 -1.56
N PRO A 98 -21.28 -26.99 -2.05
CA PRO A 98 -22.65 -26.76 -1.59
C PRO A 98 -22.79 -27.04 -0.09
N LEU A 99 -23.41 -26.11 0.63
CA LEU A 99 -23.75 -26.23 2.05
C LEU A 99 -25.17 -26.79 2.15
N THR A 100 -25.29 -28.10 2.40
CA THR A 100 -26.60 -28.75 2.49
C THR A 100 -27.38 -28.26 3.72
N THR A 101 -28.70 -28.28 3.63
CA THR A 101 -29.57 -27.94 4.76
C THR A 101 -29.34 -28.88 5.96
N SER A 102 -29.00 -30.15 5.71
CA SER A 102 -28.62 -31.12 6.75
C SER A 102 -27.32 -30.74 7.46
N PHE A 103 -26.33 -30.20 6.74
CA PHE A 103 -25.08 -29.72 7.34
C PHE A 103 -25.31 -28.49 8.21
N LEU A 104 -26.13 -27.54 7.75
CA LEU A 104 -26.46 -26.31 8.47
C LEU A 104 -27.37 -26.56 9.70
N ALA A 105 -28.28 -27.52 9.62
CA ALA A 105 -29.25 -27.83 10.68
C ALA A 105 -28.75 -28.87 11.71
N SER A 106 -27.57 -29.47 11.49
CA SER A 106 -26.99 -30.47 12.39
C SER A 106 -26.70 -29.86 13.77
N THR A 107 -26.86 -30.64 14.83
CA THR A 107 -26.32 -30.32 16.15
C THR A 107 -24.82 -30.65 16.20
N THR A 108 -24.06 -29.97 17.06
CA THR A 108 -22.62 -30.22 17.26
C THR A 108 -22.34 -31.71 17.48
N GLY A 109 -21.65 -32.37 16.53
CA GLY A 109 -21.27 -33.79 16.62
C GLY A 109 -21.45 -34.64 15.35
N GLY A 110 -21.99 -34.09 14.25
CA GLY A 110 -22.01 -34.75 12.94
C GLY A 110 -20.66 -34.71 12.22
N THR A 111 -20.55 -35.41 11.08
CA THR A 111 -19.32 -35.45 10.28
C THR A 111 -18.93 -34.03 9.82
N PRO A 112 -17.72 -33.55 10.13
CA PRO A 112 -17.27 -32.23 9.70
C PRO A 112 -17.13 -32.17 8.19
N LEU A 113 -17.39 -30.99 7.62
CA LEU A 113 -17.03 -30.69 6.24
C LEU A 113 -15.53 -30.42 6.20
N VAL A 114 -14.78 -31.26 5.49
CA VAL A 114 -13.34 -31.11 5.29
C VAL A 114 -13.08 -30.73 3.85
N LEU A 115 -12.59 -29.51 3.64
CA LEU A 115 -12.17 -29.00 2.35
C LEU A 115 -10.66 -29.05 2.28
N LYS A 116 -10.12 -29.80 1.32
CA LYS A 116 -8.67 -29.81 1.03
C LYS A 116 -8.43 -29.17 -0.32
N SER A 117 -7.48 -28.24 -0.37
CA SER A 117 -7.06 -27.60 -1.60
C SER A 117 -6.43 -28.62 -2.55
N SER A 118 -6.52 -28.36 -3.85
CA SER A 118 -5.98 -29.25 -4.89
C SER A 118 -4.46 -29.36 -4.85
N ASP A 119 -3.77 -28.33 -4.36
CA ASP A 119 -2.34 -28.31 -4.10
C ASP A 119 -1.94 -28.96 -2.74
N GLN A 120 -2.92 -29.47 -1.98
CA GLN A 120 -2.77 -30.11 -0.67
C GLN A 120 -2.16 -29.24 0.44
N ARG A 121 -2.00 -27.92 0.22
CA ARG A 121 -1.41 -27.01 1.23
C ARG A 121 -2.44 -26.55 2.25
N LEU A 122 -3.64 -26.18 1.83
CA LEU A 122 -4.68 -25.64 2.71
C LEU A 122 -5.77 -26.69 2.95
N GLU A 123 -6.13 -26.86 4.22
CA GLU A 123 -7.28 -27.62 4.65
C GLU A 123 -8.16 -26.80 5.59
N VAL A 124 -9.48 -26.85 5.38
CA VAL A 124 -10.47 -26.15 6.18
C VAL A 124 -11.47 -27.17 6.70
N GLN A 125 -11.59 -27.25 8.02
CA GLN A 125 -12.50 -28.18 8.68
C GLN A 125 -13.61 -27.40 9.38
N ILE A 126 -14.83 -27.53 8.88
CA ILE A 126 -16.02 -26.86 9.40
C ILE A 126 -16.89 -27.91 10.09
N PRO A 127 -17.06 -27.84 11.43
CA PRO A 127 -17.94 -28.76 12.14
C PRO A 127 -19.39 -28.68 11.62
N SER A 128 -20.11 -29.80 11.64
CA SER A 128 -21.54 -29.77 11.30
C SER A 128 -22.30 -28.85 12.26
N GLY A 129 -23.22 -28.05 11.73
CA GLY A 129 -23.96 -27.05 12.51
C GLY A 129 -23.14 -25.85 12.98
N ALA A 130 -21.87 -25.70 12.57
CA ALA A 130 -21.04 -24.57 13.00
C ALA A 130 -21.53 -23.23 12.45
N LEU A 131 -22.16 -23.22 11.27
CA LEU A 131 -22.60 -22.00 10.58
C LEU A 131 -24.01 -21.59 11.00
N ASP A 132 -24.15 -20.46 11.68
CA ASP A 132 -25.43 -19.80 11.91
C ASP A 132 -25.70 -18.73 10.85
N VAL A 133 -26.62 -19.05 9.94
CA VAL A 133 -27.02 -18.18 8.83
C VAL A 133 -28.32 -17.40 9.14
N SER A 134 -28.84 -17.45 10.37
CA SER A 134 -30.12 -16.82 10.73
C SER A 134 -30.14 -15.30 10.60
N GLN A 135 -28.97 -14.66 10.73
CA GLN A 135 -28.75 -13.21 10.57
C GLN A 135 -27.98 -12.88 9.27
N ALA A 136 -27.83 -13.85 8.38
CA ALA A 136 -27.08 -13.66 7.16
C ALA A 136 -27.86 -12.79 6.16
N SER A 137 -27.13 -11.96 5.41
CA SER A 137 -27.68 -11.07 4.39
C SER A 137 -26.76 -10.94 3.18
N ILE A 138 -27.34 -10.63 2.03
CA ILE A 138 -26.61 -10.21 0.83
C ILE A 138 -26.52 -8.68 0.75
N ALA A 139 -25.77 -8.16 -0.21
CA ALA A 139 -25.70 -6.73 -0.48
C ALA A 139 -27.12 -6.12 -0.63
N GLY A 140 -27.39 -5.02 0.06
CA GLY A 140 -28.72 -4.42 0.14
C GLY A 140 -29.61 -4.93 1.28
N GLY A 141 -29.12 -5.84 2.14
CA GLY A 141 -29.79 -6.26 3.39
C GLY A 141 -30.85 -7.36 3.22
N SER A 142 -31.06 -7.85 2.01
CA SER A 142 -31.97 -8.96 1.72
C SER A 142 -31.45 -10.29 2.28
N LYS A 143 -32.36 -11.23 2.58
CA LYS A 143 -31.97 -12.60 2.97
C LYS A 143 -31.35 -13.34 1.78
N PRO A 144 -30.35 -14.21 1.99
CA PRO A 144 -29.78 -15.04 0.93
C PRO A 144 -30.85 -15.93 0.26
N GLY A 145 -30.82 -15.99 -1.06
CA GLY A 145 -31.76 -16.79 -1.86
C GLY A 145 -31.23 -18.17 -2.22
N GLY A 146 -32.04 -19.21 -2.00
CA GLY A 146 -31.73 -20.56 -2.46
C GLY A 146 -30.60 -21.27 -1.69
N ALA A 147 -29.94 -22.22 -2.35
CA ALA A 147 -28.86 -23.00 -1.75
C ALA A 147 -27.59 -22.17 -1.57
N LEU A 148 -26.92 -22.33 -0.44
CA LEU A 148 -25.65 -21.65 -0.15
C LEU A 148 -24.47 -22.50 -0.63
N THR A 149 -23.45 -21.85 -1.16
CA THR A 149 -22.22 -22.49 -1.63
C THR A 149 -21.01 -21.80 -1.02
N LEU A 150 -20.08 -22.58 -0.48
CA LEU A 150 -18.81 -22.09 0.02
C LEU A 150 -17.76 -22.14 -1.10
N HIS A 151 -17.20 -20.98 -1.43
CA HIS A 151 -16.08 -20.82 -2.34
C HIS A 151 -14.78 -20.59 -1.57
N VAL A 152 -13.73 -21.30 -1.97
CA VAL A 152 -12.37 -21.09 -1.46
C VAL A 152 -11.41 -21.05 -2.65
N SER A 153 -10.59 -20.02 -2.74
CA SER A 153 -9.56 -19.88 -3.77
C SER A 153 -8.27 -19.32 -3.20
N GLN A 154 -7.15 -19.72 -3.78
CA GLN A 154 -5.85 -19.12 -3.50
C GLN A 154 -5.67 -17.86 -4.36
N LEU A 155 -5.20 -16.78 -3.75
CA LEU A 155 -4.85 -15.54 -4.45
C LEU A 155 -3.39 -15.57 -4.89
N HIS A 156 -2.50 -15.96 -3.97
CA HIS A 156 -1.10 -16.24 -4.24
C HIS A 156 -0.55 -17.26 -3.25
N GLY A 157 0.55 -17.93 -3.65
CA GLY A 157 1.31 -18.82 -2.78
C GLY A 157 2.28 -18.05 -1.89
N HIS A 158 3.48 -18.59 -1.71
CA HIS A 158 4.52 -17.99 -0.90
C HIS A 158 4.78 -16.54 -1.30
N PHE A 159 4.92 -15.67 -0.30
CA PHE A 159 5.26 -14.27 -0.51
C PHE A 159 6.38 -13.87 0.46
N ALA A 160 7.47 -13.37 -0.10
CA ALA A 160 8.64 -12.89 0.63
C ALA A 160 8.77 -11.36 0.41
N GLY A 161 8.29 -10.58 1.37
CA GLY A 161 8.32 -9.11 1.33
C GLY A 161 8.77 -8.51 2.66
N GLN A 162 8.10 -7.44 3.13
CA GLN A 162 8.33 -6.90 4.48
C GLN A 162 8.05 -7.92 5.59
N VAL A 163 7.13 -8.84 5.34
CA VAL A 163 6.85 -10.03 6.15
C VAL A 163 6.78 -11.21 5.19
N SER A 164 7.45 -12.32 5.53
CA SER A 164 7.30 -13.58 4.83
C SER A 164 5.98 -14.25 5.22
N MET A 165 5.23 -14.76 4.24
CA MET A 165 3.99 -15.51 4.46
C MET A 165 3.89 -16.75 3.57
N LEU A 166 3.12 -17.73 4.03
CA LEU A 166 2.96 -19.03 3.37
C LEU A 166 1.89 -19.05 2.27
N GLY A 167 0.94 -18.13 2.32
CA GLY A 167 -0.07 -17.97 1.28
C GLY A 167 -1.20 -17.04 1.66
N SER A 168 -1.91 -16.55 0.65
CA SER A 168 -3.12 -15.74 0.80
C SER A 168 -4.29 -16.38 0.06
N TYR A 169 -5.45 -16.42 0.71
CA TYR A 169 -6.62 -17.16 0.27
C TYR A 169 -7.88 -16.32 0.47
N SER A 170 -8.86 -16.51 -0.41
CA SER A 170 -10.19 -15.94 -0.25
C SER A 170 -11.20 -17.03 0.11
N MET A 171 -12.03 -16.77 1.11
CA MET A 171 -13.13 -17.62 1.49
C MET A 171 -14.44 -16.83 1.52
N GLN A 172 -15.46 -17.35 0.84
CA GLN A 172 -16.74 -16.65 0.73
C GLN A 172 -17.90 -17.64 0.61
N VAL A 173 -18.98 -17.38 1.32
CA VAL A 173 -20.25 -18.07 1.10
C VAL A 173 -21.07 -17.23 0.13
N VAL A 174 -21.66 -17.87 -0.88
CA VAL A 174 -22.54 -17.22 -1.87
C VAL A 174 -23.91 -17.89 -1.89
N ASP A 175 -24.92 -17.14 -2.33
CA ASP A 175 -26.27 -17.65 -2.57
C ASP A 175 -26.39 -18.32 -3.95
N ALA A 176 -27.59 -18.82 -4.30
CA ALA A 176 -27.81 -19.53 -5.57
C ALA A 176 -27.65 -18.63 -6.82
N ALA A 177 -27.69 -17.30 -6.64
CA ALA A 177 -27.44 -16.32 -7.69
C ALA A 177 -25.98 -15.83 -7.72
N GLY A 178 -25.12 -16.37 -6.84
CA GLY A 178 -23.70 -16.01 -6.74
C GLY A 178 -23.43 -14.77 -5.90
N HIS A 179 -24.42 -14.25 -5.16
CA HIS A 179 -24.20 -13.07 -4.31
C HIS A 179 -23.48 -13.45 -3.02
N PRO A 180 -22.43 -12.71 -2.64
CA PRO A 180 -21.77 -12.84 -1.34
C PRO A 180 -22.73 -12.73 -0.16
N VAL A 181 -22.65 -13.71 0.73
CA VAL A 181 -23.39 -13.75 1.98
C VAL A 181 -22.49 -13.25 3.11
N THR A 182 -23.00 -12.27 3.85
CA THR A 182 -22.35 -11.64 5.00
C THR A 182 -23.18 -11.89 6.27
N GLY A 183 -22.61 -11.65 7.45
CA GLY A 183 -23.34 -11.79 8.73
C GLY A 183 -23.48 -13.24 9.23
N ILE A 184 -22.75 -14.19 8.64
CA ILE A 184 -22.69 -15.59 9.12
C ILE A 184 -21.94 -15.60 10.46
N ARG A 185 -22.55 -16.21 11.48
CA ARG A 185 -21.93 -16.38 12.79
C ARG A 185 -21.46 -17.81 12.99
N LEU A 186 -20.32 -18.00 13.64
CA LEU A 186 -19.84 -19.32 14.01
C LEU A 186 -20.33 -19.70 15.41
N ARG A 187 -21.07 -20.81 15.51
CA ARG A 187 -21.45 -21.45 16.78
C ARG A 187 -20.28 -22.23 17.37
N THR A 188 -19.46 -22.79 16.50
CA THR A 188 -18.28 -23.59 16.82
C THR A 188 -17.11 -23.10 15.96
N PRO A 189 -15.88 -23.00 16.51
CA PRO A 189 -14.74 -22.59 15.72
C PRO A 189 -14.50 -23.48 14.49
N VAL A 190 -14.01 -22.87 13.42
CA VAL A 190 -13.54 -23.55 12.20
C VAL A 190 -12.04 -23.75 12.30
N ALA A 191 -11.56 -24.95 11.98
CA ALA A 191 -10.13 -25.24 11.95
C ALA A 191 -9.55 -24.95 10.56
N PHE A 192 -8.43 -24.24 10.53
CA PHE A 192 -7.59 -24.05 9.36
C PHE A 192 -6.30 -24.82 9.59
N VAL A 193 -5.96 -25.70 8.67
CA VAL A 193 -4.77 -26.55 8.72
C VAL A 193 -3.95 -26.25 7.47
N TYR A 194 -2.71 -25.80 7.66
CA TYR A 194 -1.77 -25.60 6.57
C TYR A 194 -0.69 -26.68 6.61
N HIS A 195 -0.55 -27.43 5.54
CA HIS A 195 0.45 -28.48 5.36
C HIS A 195 1.69 -27.86 4.73
N TYR A 196 2.75 -27.74 5.53
CA TYR A 196 3.98 -27.06 5.10
C TYR A 196 5.07 -28.05 4.68
N GLN A 197 5.96 -27.62 3.80
CA GLN A 197 7.22 -28.31 3.54
C GLN A 197 8.33 -27.75 4.44
N PRO A 198 9.10 -28.58 5.16
CA PRO A 198 10.20 -28.10 6.00
C PRO A 198 11.20 -27.19 5.27
N SER A 199 11.43 -27.46 3.99
CA SER A 199 12.28 -26.63 3.14
C SER A 199 11.74 -25.22 2.96
N GLU A 200 10.42 -25.03 2.88
CA GLU A 200 9.82 -23.73 2.61
C GLU A 200 9.87 -22.81 3.85
N ILE A 201 9.64 -23.38 5.04
CA ILE A 201 9.84 -22.72 6.34
C ILE A 201 11.28 -22.26 6.47
N ALA A 202 12.24 -23.13 6.13
CA ALA A 202 13.66 -22.82 6.18
C ALA A 202 14.08 -21.74 5.15
N LEU A 203 13.55 -21.77 3.93
CA LEU A 203 13.86 -20.78 2.89
C LEU A 203 13.30 -19.40 3.24
N LEU A 204 12.10 -19.35 3.80
CA LEU A 204 11.43 -18.10 4.20
C LEU A 204 11.93 -17.54 5.55
N GLY A 205 12.85 -18.24 6.23
CA GLY A 205 13.36 -17.85 7.54
C GLY A 205 12.30 -17.87 8.64
N LEU A 206 11.23 -18.65 8.45
CA LEU A 206 10.07 -18.68 9.35
C LEU A 206 10.35 -19.59 10.56
N ASP A 207 9.90 -19.16 11.74
CA ASP A 207 9.77 -20.03 12.91
C ASP A 207 8.35 -20.61 12.94
N PRO A 208 8.16 -21.92 12.67
CA PRO A 208 6.84 -22.52 12.60
C PRO A 208 6.08 -22.44 13.93
N ASP A 209 6.76 -22.30 15.07
CA ASP A 209 6.14 -22.20 16.40
C ASP A 209 5.61 -20.77 16.72
N ARG A 210 5.82 -19.80 15.81
CA ARG A 210 5.45 -18.39 15.99
C ARG A 210 4.57 -17.82 14.88
N LEU A 211 4.05 -18.69 14.01
CA LEU A 211 3.27 -18.25 12.86
C LEU A 211 1.83 -17.87 13.25
N LEU A 212 1.28 -16.92 12.51
CA LEU A 212 -0.08 -16.44 12.67
C LEU A 212 -0.86 -16.65 11.37
N MET A 213 -2.18 -16.78 11.52
CA MET A 213 -3.16 -16.56 10.47
C MET A 213 -3.87 -15.25 10.74
N SER A 214 -4.13 -14.44 9.71
CA SER A 214 -4.82 -13.17 9.91
C SER A 214 -5.88 -12.89 8.84
N TRP A 215 -6.88 -12.08 9.21
CA TRP A 215 -7.86 -11.49 8.30
C TRP A 215 -7.52 -10.00 8.13
N PRO A 216 -6.77 -9.59 7.10
CA PRO A 216 -6.25 -8.23 6.99
C PRO A 216 -7.34 -7.17 6.96
N ASP A 217 -8.36 -7.36 6.12
CA ASP A 217 -9.47 -6.41 5.95
C ASP A 217 -10.24 -6.20 7.26
N LEU A 218 -10.51 -7.29 7.99
CA LEU A 218 -11.21 -7.24 9.27
C LEU A 218 -10.35 -6.62 10.37
N THR A 219 -9.03 -6.90 10.35
CA THR A 219 -8.07 -6.28 11.26
C THR A 219 -7.99 -4.78 11.03
N PHE A 220 -7.95 -4.35 9.77
CA PHE A 220 -7.92 -2.94 9.40
C PHE A 220 -9.22 -2.22 9.80
N ALA A 221 -10.38 -2.80 9.49
CA ALA A 221 -11.68 -2.26 9.88
C ALA A 221 -11.82 -2.14 11.42
N ALA A 222 -11.39 -3.16 12.17
CA ALA A 222 -11.40 -3.13 13.63
C ALA A 222 -10.48 -2.03 14.20
N ARG A 223 -9.29 -1.84 13.60
CA ARG A 223 -8.38 -0.76 13.98
C ARG A 223 -8.98 0.62 13.72
N GLN A 224 -9.60 0.84 12.56
CA GLN A 224 -10.29 2.10 12.26
C GLN A 224 -11.45 2.36 13.23
N ALA A 225 -12.16 1.30 13.63
CA ALA A 225 -13.25 1.38 14.60
C ALA A 225 -12.79 1.44 16.08
N HIS A 226 -11.47 1.46 16.35
CA HIS A 226 -10.89 1.38 17.69
C HIS A 226 -11.37 0.16 18.51
N GLN A 227 -11.63 -0.96 17.83
CA GLN A 227 -12.06 -2.23 18.42
C GLN A 227 -10.89 -3.20 18.56
N SER A 228 -11.06 -4.23 19.40
CA SER A 228 -10.09 -5.33 19.46
C SER A 228 -10.04 -6.08 18.13
N PHE A 229 -8.83 -6.37 17.66
CA PHE A 229 -8.59 -7.16 16.46
C PHE A 229 -8.07 -8.59 16.77
N SER A 230 -8.03 -8.98 18.04
CA SER A 230 -7.47 -10.29 18.46
C SER A 230 -8.20 -11.49 17.84
N ALA A 231 -9.49 -11.36 17.54
CA ALA A 231 -10.25 -12.41 16.85
C ALA A 231 -9.86 -12.59 15.37
N PHE A 232 -9.14 -11.62 14.80
CA PHE A 232 -8.71 -11.59 13.40
C PHE A 232 -7.23 -11.94 13.23
N THR A 233 -6.53 -12.27 14.31
CA THR A 233 -5.13 -12.69 14.32
C THR A 233 -5.00 -13.93 15.20
N ILE A 234 -4.86 -15.08 14.56
CA ILE A 234 -4.96 -16.40 15.17
C ILE A 234 -3.57 -17.04 15.22
N PRO A 235 -3.03 -17.37 16.40
CA PRO A 235 -1.78 -18.11 16.47
C PRO A 235 -1.96 -19.52 15.91
N LEU A 236 -1.00 -19.95 15.11
CA LEU A 236 -0.96 -21.28 14.54
C LEU A 236 -0.16 -22.22 15.45
N HIS A 237 -0.72 -23.37 15.74
CA HIS A 237 -0.04 -24.44 16.44
C HIS A 237 0.69 -25.35 15.46
N ASN A 238 2.01 -25.43 15.57
CA ASN A 238 2.84 -26.32 14.78
C ASN A 238 2.81 -27.76 15.30
N ASP A 239 2.51 -28.70 14.42
CA ASP A 239 2.83 -30.12 14.59
C ASP A 239 3.94 -30.50 13.62
N ALA A 240 5.16 -30.57 14.16
CA ALA A 240 6.36 -30.91 13.39
C ALA A 240 6.40 -32.37 12.90
N ARG A 241 5.56 -33.27 13.43
CA ARG A 241 5.53 -34.67 12.97
C ARG A 241 4.74 -34.83 11.68
N THR A 242 3.65 -34.07 11.56
CA THR A 242 2.78 -34.06 10.38
C THR A 242 3.09 -32.89 9.44
N HIS A 243 4.00 -31.99 9.84
CA HIS A 243 4.29 -30.73 9.16
C HIS A 243 3.03 -29.91 8.90
N THR A 244 2.25 -29.69 9.96
CA THR A 244 0.99 -28.94 9.88
C THR A 244 0.94 -27.78 10.84
N LEU A 245 0.41 -26.66 10.40
CA LEU A 245 0.08 -25.48 11.21
C LEU A 245 -1.43 -25.39 11.37
N THR A 246 -1.93 -25.45 12.61
CA THR A 246 -3.37 -25.45 12.88
C THR A 246 -3.81 -24.20 13.63
N GLY A 247 -4.81 -23.49 13.09
CA GLY A 247 -5.46 -22.35 13.74
C GLY A 247 -6.96 -22.57 13.89
N GLN A 248 -7.55 -22.05 14.97
CA GLN A 248 -9.00 -22.09 15.20
C GLN A 248 -9.57 -20.68 15.07
N SER A 249 -10.48 -20.49 14.10
CA SER A 249 -11.15 -19.22 13.88
C SER A 249 -12.57 -19.23 14.42
N THR A 250 -12.92 -18.22 15.22
CA THR A 250 -14.31 -17.93 15.63
C THR A 250 -15.01 -16.96 14.67
N VAL A 251 -14.30 -16.51 13.63
CA VAL A 251 -14.81 -15.63 12.59
C VAL A 251 -14.73 -16.37 11.25
N LEU A 252 -15.80 -16.28 10.48
CA LEU A 252 -15.78 -16.62 9.06
C LEU A 252 -15.85 -15.29 8.29
N GLY A 253 -14.68 -14.71 8.02
CA GLY A 253 -14.62 -13.45 7.29
C GLY A 253 -15.09 -13.65 5.86
N SER A 254 -15.94 -12.76 5.35
CA SER A 254 -16.07 -12.61 3.90
C SER A 254 -14.82 -11.86 3.43
N GLY A 255 -13.88 -12.54 2.80
CA GLY A 255 -12.70 -11.86 2.27
C GLY A 255 -11.42 -12.70 2.30
N ILE A 256 -10.31 -11.96 2.31
CA ILE A 256 -8.96 -12.49 2.23
C ILE A 256 -8.45 -12.86 3.62
N PHE A 257 -7.78 -13.99 3.73
CA PHE A 257 -6.98 -14.35 4.89
C PHE A 257 -5.59 -14.81 4.47
N ASP A 258 -4.62 -14.48 5.32
CA ASP A 258 -3.22 -14.83 5.14
C ASP A 258 -2.84 -15.91 6.15
N VAL A 259 -2.01 -16.86 5.71
CA VAL A 259 -1.50 -17.95 6.54
C VAL A 259 0.01 -17.87 6.62
N GLY A 260 0.55 -18.13 7.81
CA GLY A 260 1.99 -18.23 8.00
C GLY A 260 2.71 -16.88 8.00
N GLY A 261 1.98 -15.77 8.18
CA GLY A 261 2.62 -14.49 8.47
C GLY A 261 3.19 -14.55 9.89
N GLY A 262 4.50 -14.41 10.05
CA GLY A 262 5.13 -14.75 11.33
C GLY A 262 6.40 -14.00 11.70
N ASP A 263 6.37 -13.53 12.95
CA ASP A 263 7.37 -12.80 13.75
C ASP A 263 7.72 -11.36 13.29
N PRO A 264 7.37 -10.31 14.07
CA PRO A 264 7.93 -8.97 13.90
C PRO A 264 9.47 -8.93 13.86
N ALA A 265 10.15 -9.94 14.40
CA ALA A 265 11.60 -10.10 14.35
C ALA A 265 12.12 -10.72 13.04
N ASN A 266 11.25 -11.38 12.25
CA ASN A 266 11.57 -11.88 10.89
C ASN A 266 11.26 -10.83 9.81
N GLN A 267 11.02 -9.58 10.22
CA GLN A 267 11.12 -8.46 9.31
C GLN A 267 12.55 -8.40 8.80
N SER A 268 12.74 -8.32 7.49
CA SER A 268 14.02 -7.88 6.94
C SER A 268 14.41 -6.62 7.72
N PRO A 269 15.62 -6.54 8.31
CA PRO A 269 16.02 -5.38 9.08
C PRO A 269 15.73 -4.16 8.21
N PRO A 270 14.95 -3.17 8.71
CA PRO A 270 14.53 -2.06 7.89
C PRO A 270 15.78 -1.46 7.29
N THR A 271 15.86 -1.40 5.97
CA THR A 271 17.02 -0.82 5.30
C THR A 271 17.17 0.58 5.87
N PRO A 272 18.23 0.86 6.63
CA PRO A 272 18.38 2.18 7.22
C PRO A 272 18.48 3.19 6.08
N HIS A 273 17.49 4.08 6.00
CA HIS A 273 17.55 5.21 5.09
C HIS A 273 18.57 6.18 5.67
N PHE A 274 19.78 6.16 5.11
CA PHE A 274 20.82 7.10 5.50
C PHE A 274 20.74 8.34 4.63
N ALA A 275 20.77 9.50 5.26
CA ALA A 275 21.14 10.71 4.56
C ALA A 275 22.59 10.59 4.10
N SER A 276 22.86 10.95 2.86
CA SER A 276 24.20 10.98 2.28
C SER A 276 24.60 12.42 1.95
N MET A 277 25.90 12.70 1.97
CA MET A 277 26.42 13.93 1.38
C MET A 277 26.81 13.65 -0.07
N GLN A 278 26.29 14.43 -1.01
CA GLN A 278 26.69 14.32 -2.40
C GLN A 278 28.09 14.92 -2.58
N GLY A 279 29.02 14.12 -3.09
CA GLY A 279 30.46 14.44 -3.07
C GLY A 279 30.84 15.76 -3.75
N ASN A 280 30.20 16.12 -4.86
CA ASN A 280 30.59 17.30 -5.65
C ASN A 280 29.90 18.59 -5.20
N SER A 281 28.70 18.52 -4.62
CA SER A 281 27.92 19.69 -4.19
C SER A 281 27.98 19.95 -2.69
N GLY A 282 28.39 18.95 -1.89
CA GLY A 282 28.31 18.99 -0.43
C GLY A 282 26.88 18.99 0.12
N GLN A 283 25.87 18.79 -0.73
CA GLN A 283 24.47 18.82 -0.32
C GLN A 283 24.10 17.56 0.47
N LEU A 284 23.23 17.71 1.47
CA LEU A 284 22.60 16.58 2.14
C LEU A 284 21.46 16.08 1.26
N THR A 285 21.51 14.80 0.89
CA THR A 285 20.47 14.10 0.15
C THR A 285 19.86 12.99 0.99
N TYR A 286 18.56 12.78 0.84
CA TYR A 286 17.85 11.66 1.45
C TYR A 286 16.76 11.15 0.50
N SER A 287 16.63 9.83 0.38
CA SER A 287 15.64 9.22 -0.50
C SER A 287 14.77 8.25 0.29
N TYR A 288 13.46 8.41 0.18
CA TYR A 288 12.45 7.58 0.82
C TYR A 288 11.54 6.95 -0.23
N PRO A 289 11.70 5.65 -0.53
CA PRO A 289 10.84 4.95 -1.47
C PRO A 289 9.44 4.79 -0.87
N LEU A 290 8.41 5.03 -1.68
CA LEU A 290 7.02 4.78 -1.32
C LEU A 290 6.64 3.36 -1.73
N SER A 291 6.14 2.59 -0.77
CA SER A 291 5.61 1.25 -1.04
C SER A 291 4.26 1.38 -1.73
N VAL A 292 4.16 0.85 -2.95
CA VAL A 292 2.92 0.81 -3.74
C VAL A 292 2.48 -0.64 -3.93
N PRO A 293 1.18 -0.93 -4.05
CA PRO A 293 0.72 -2.29 -4.33
C PRO A 293 1.32 -2.79 -5.66
N PRO A 294 1.75 -4.05 -5.75
CA PRO A 294 2.34 -4.57 -6.98
C PRO A 294 1.31 -4.57 -8.11
N GLY A 295 1.73 -4.12 -9.29
CA GLY A 295 0.97 -4.28 -10.54
C GLY A 295 1.43 -5.52 -11.32
N PRO A 296 0.81 -5.79 -12.48
CA PRO A 296 1.41 -6.65 -13.50
C PRO A 296 2.89 -6.30 -13.72
N PRO A 297 3.74 -7.27 -14.11
CA PRO A 297 5.17 -7.04 -14.31
C PRO A 297 5.43 -5.75 -15.11
N GLY A 298 6.35 -4.91 -14.64
CA GLY A 298 6.70 -3.64 -15.32
C GLY A 298 5.69 -2.49 -15.19
N THR A 299 4.57 -2.64 -14.47
CA THR A 299 3.58 -1.56 -14.28
C THR A 299 3.57 -0.96 -12.88
N THR A 300 4.34 -1.52 -11.95
CA THR A 300 4.47 -0.99 -10.59
C THR A 300 5.22 0.35 -10.66
N PRO A 301 4.59 1.49 -10.28
CA PRO A 301 5.25 2.78 -10.34
C PRO A 301 6.41 2.85 -9.33
N ASP A 302 7.58 3.34 -9.78
CA ASP A 302 8.68 3.67 -8.87
C ASP A 302 8.47 5.08 -8.33
N LEU A 303 7.95 5.17 -7.10
CA LEU A 303 7.76 6.43 -6.40
C LEU A 303 8.80 6.58 -5.31
N THR A 304 9.65 7.59 -5.43
CA THR A 304 10.62 7.94 -4.39
C THR A 304 10.46 9.41 -4.02
N LEU A 305 10.23 9.65 -2.73
CA LEU A 305 10.29 10.98 -2.16
C LEU A 305 11.76 11.34 -1.90
N THR A 306 12.25 12.37 -2.56
CA THR A 306 13.65 12.78 -2.50
C THR A 306 13.80 14.12 -1.79
N TYR A 307 14.79 14.23 -0.91
CA TYR A 307 15.18 15.46 -0.23
C TYR A 307 16.55 15.90 -0.72
N SER A 308 16.71 17.19 -0.99
CA SER A 308 18.00 17.85 -1.14
C SER A 308 18.03 19.16 -0.37
N SER A 309 19.09 19.36 0.42
CA SER A 309 19.32 20.63 1.12
C SER A 309 19.63 21.81 0.20
N GLN A 310 19.91 21.56 -1.09
CA GLN A 310 20.10 22.59 -2.12
C GLN A 310 18.91 22.69 -3.08
N SER A 311 17.82 21.94 -2.84
CA SER A 311 16.62 22.09 -3.64
C SER A 311 16.12 23.54 -3.53
N THR A 312 15.82 24.13 -4.68
CA THR A 312 15.18 25.46 -4.76
C THR A 312 13.67 25.37 -4.49
N ASN A 313 13.15 24.18 -4.19
CA ASN A 313 11.76 23.94 -3.79
C ASN A 313 10.77 24.40 -4.86
N GLU A 314 11.17 24.27 -6.13
CA GLU A 314 10.39 24.72 -7.28
C GLU A 314 10.11 26.23 -7.25
N ARG A 315 10.89 27.01 -6.48
CA ARG A 315 10.75 28.45 -6.39
C ARG A 315 11.41 29.13 -7.60
N HIS A 316 10.60 29.51 -8.58
CA HIS A 316 11.06 30.26 -9.76
C HIS A 316 11.13 31.78 -9.53
N SER A 317 10.75 32.27 -8.35
CA SER A 317 10.88 33.69 -7.95
C SER A 317 10.87 33.85 -6.43
N GLN A 318 11.25 35.03 -5.94
CA GLN A 318 11.22 35.37 -4.50
C GLN A 318 9.82 35.27 -3.87
N ALA A 319 8.76 35.35 -4.68
CA ALA A 319 7.37 35.23 -4.24
C ALA A 319 6.76 33.85 -4.53
N ALA A 320 7.49 32.94 -5.18
CA ALA A 320 7.03 31.58 -5.43
C ALA A 320 7.09 30.77 -4.12
N PRO A 321 6.00 30.10 -3.71
CA PRO A 321 6.04 29.17 -2.58
C PRO A 321 6.75 27.87 -2.95
N THR A 322 6.94 27.01 -1.96
CA THR A 322 7.49 25.67 -2.14
C THR A 322 6.57 24.78 -3.00
N GLY A 323 7.15 23.79 -3.65
CA GLY A 323 6.44 22.66 -4.25
C GLY A 323 5.54 21.93 -3.23
N SER A 324 4.59 21.14 -3.76
CA SER A 324 3.52 20.50 -2.97
C SER A 324 3.99 19.55 -1.86
N MET A 325 5.23 19.07 -1.93
CA MET A 325 5.83 18.16 -0.96
C MET A 325 6.56 18.88 0.18
N GLY A 326 6.68 20.22 0.10
CA GLY A 326 7.35 21.05 1.09
C GLY A 326 8.83 21.27 0.82
N GLU A 327 9.45 22.10 1.66
CA GLU A 327 10.83 22.57 1.48
C GLU A 327 11.85 21.41 1.54
N GLY A 328 12.68 21.36 0.51
CA GLY A 328 13.74 20.39 0.27
C GLY A 328 13.24 19.12 -0.42
N TRP A 329 11.93 18.88 -0.45
CA TRP A 329 11.34 17.62 -0.89
C TRP A 329 10.75 17.69 -2.29
N ALA A 330 10.92 16.62 -3.04
CA ALA A 330 10.33 16.42 -4.35
C ALA A 330 9.80 15.00 -4.50
N LEU A 331 8.61 14.89 -5.07
CA LEU A 331 8.02 13.64 -5.53
C LEU A 331 7.63 13.85 -7.00
N SER A 332 8.45 13.32 -7.91
CA SER A 332 8.25 13.51 -9.35
C SER A 332 8.24 12.16 -10.06
N MET A 333 7.35 12.05 -11.04
CA MET A 333 7.32 10.95 -12.02
C MET A 333 8.21 11.25 -13.23
N GLY A 334 8.86 12.41 -13.26
CA GLY A 334 9.56 12.95 -14.41
C GLY A 334 8.74 14.03 -15.12
N ALA A 335 9.47 14.99 -15.70
CA ALA A 335 8.91 16.08 -16.48
C ALA A 335 9.91 16.54 -17.54
N ILE A 336 9.40 17.21 -18.58
CA ILE A 336 10.21 18.03 -19.47
C ILE A 336 9.91 19.50 -19.17
N THR A 337 10.94 20.27 -18.84
CA THR A 337 10.83 21.71 -18.54
C THR A 337 11.48 22.54 -19.63
N ALA A 338 11.01 23.76 -19.82
CA ALA A 338 11.57 24.72 -20.75
C ALA A 338 12.01 26.01 -20.06
N ASP A 339 13.17 26.51 -20.45
CA ASP A 339 13.67 27.83 -20.06
C ASP A 339 13.99 28.67 -21.30
N GLN A 340 13.82 30.00 -21.19
CA GLN A 340 14.11 30.93 -22.25
C GLN A 340 15.49 31.54 -22.04
N TYR A 341 16.42 31.21 -22.95
CA TYR A 341 17.75 31.81 -22.88
C TYR A 341 17.71 33.25 -23.40
N PRO A 342 18.39 34.22 -22.74
CA PRO A 342 18.31 35.63 -23.10
C PRO A 342 18.55 35.87 -24.59
N SER A 343 17.69 36.70 -25.20
CA SER A 343 17.73 36.99 -26.64
C SER A 343 19.05 37.61 -27.11
N THR A 344 19.82 38.19 -26.19
CA THR A 344 21.14 38.79 -26.40
C THR A 344 22.29 37.78 -26.37
N SER A 345 22.04 36.53 -26.01
CA SER A 345 23.07 35.49 -25.89
C SER A 345 23.23 34.69 -27.18
N ALA A 346 24.43 34.12 -27.39
CA ALA A 346 24.71 33.24 -28.53
C ALA A 346 23.82 31.98 -28.56
N GLY A 347 23.34 31.54 -27.39
CA GLY A 347 22.42 30.40 -27.22
C GLY A 347 20.94 30.76 -27.17
N ARG A 348 20.52 31.91 -27.73
CA ARG A 348 19.12 32.38 -27.74
C ARG A 348 18.13 31.28 -28.15
N GLY A 349 16.98 31.22 -27.46
CA GLY A 349 15.88 30.30 -27.77
C GLY A 349 15.39 29.53 -26.55
N THR A 350 14.44 28.62 -26.78
CA THR A 350 13.92 27.72 -25.75
C THR A 350 14.88 26.56 -25.53
N TRP A 351 15.32 26.38 -24.30
CA TRP A 351 16.09 25.21 -23.88
C TRP A 351 15.17 24.26 -23.16
N TYR A 352 15.23 22.98 -23.51
CA TYR A 352 14.44 21.95 -22.87
C TYR A 352 15.34 21.07 -21.98
N PHE A 353 14.79 20.58 -20.89
CA PHE A 353 15.46 19.67 -19.95
C PHE A 353 14.53 18.52 -19.65
N ILE A 354 15.05 17.30 -19.67
CA ILE A 354 14.32 16.08 -19.29
C ILE A 354 14.72 15.68 -17.88
N SER A 355 13.79 15.08 -17.13
CA SER A 355 14.03 14.47 -15.84
C SER A 355 13.20 13.21 -15.64
N GLY A 356 13.74 12.23 -14.92
CA GLY A 356 13.00 11.09 -14.38
C GLY A 356 12.82 9.88 -15.32
N VAL A 357 13.22 9.96 -16.59
CA VAL A 357 13.16 8.82 -17.53
C VAL A 357 14.46 8.03 -17.46
N ASP A 358 14.40 6.73 -17.14
CA ASP A 358 15.59 5.86 -17.06
C ASP A 358 16.70 6.45 -16.15
N HIS A 359 16.29 7.16 -15.10
CA HIS A 359 17.17 7.93 -14.19
C HIS A 359 18.02 9.01 -14.90
N VAL A 360 17.64 9.43 -16.10
CA VAL A 360 18.29 10.49 -16.86
C VAL A 360 17.65 11.83 -16.51
N SER A 361 18.51 12.77 -16.12
CA SER A 361 18.18 14.18 -16.03
C SER A 361 19.23 14.98 -16.77
N ASP A 362 18.85 15.62 -17.87
CA ASP A 362 19.80 16.30 -18.74
C ASP A 362 19.14 17.36 -19.64
N ARG A 363 19.97 18.21 -20.23
CA ARG A 363 19.54 19.15 -21.26
C ARG A 363 19.26 18.42 -22.57
N LEU A 364 18.24 18.86 -23.29
CA LEU A 364 17.90 18.40 -24.62
C LEU A 364 18.49 19.33 -25.69
N ILE A 365 19.18 18.73 -26.65
CA ILE A 365 19.76 19.36 -27.84
C ILE A 365 18.92 18.96 -29.04
N SER A 366 18.43 19.96 -29.78
CA SER A 366 17.59 19.73 -30.94
C SER A 366 18.43 19.28 -32.14
N ASN A 367 17.99 18.22 -32.82
CA ASN A 367 18.58 17.76 -34.07
C ASN A 367 17.99 18.50 -35.27
N ASP A 368 16.67 18.66 -35.31
CA ASP A 368 15.91 19.18 -36.45
C ASP A 368 14.66 20.00 -36.07
N GLY A 369 14.52 20.35 -34.79
CA GLY A 369 13.36 21.05 -34.23
C GLY A 369 12.24 20.14 -33.72
N ALA A 370 12.19 18.88 -34.16
CA ALA A 370 11.20 17.88 -33.71
C ALA A 370 11.85 16.78 -32.87
N PHE A 371 13.03 16.30 -33.24
CA PHE A 371 13.78 15.31 -32.49
C PHE A 371 14.88 15.94 -31.65
N PHE A 372 15.08 15.39 -30.46
CA PHE A 372 16.08 15.83 -29.51
C PHE A 372 16.93 14.64 -29.03
N GLN A 373 18.16 14.96 -28.67
CA GLN A 373 19.09 14.10 -27.94
C GLN A 373 19.45 14.76 -26.62
N THR A 374 19.91 13.99 -25.65
CA THR A 374 20.47 14.54 -24.42
C THR A 374 21.88 15.10 -24.68
N GLU A 375 22.28 16.15 -23.97
CA GLU A 375 23.62 16.76 -24.10
C GLU A 375 24.73 15.76 -23.79
N HIS A 376 24.49 14.89 -22.80
CA HIS A 376 25.28 13.72 -22.48
C HIS A 376 24.56 12.48 -23.01
N ILE A 377 25.27 11.64 -23.76
CA ILE A 377 24.65 10.54 -24.51
C ILE A 377 23.97 9.55 -23.55
N SER A 378 22.63 9.54 -23.57
CA SER A 378 21.78 8.60 -22.82
C SER A 378 21.15 7.53 -23.71
N ASN A 379 21.18 7.73 -25.03
CA ASN A 379 20.44 6.96 -26.05
C ASN A 379 18.91 7.05 -25.93
N LEU A 380 18.38 8.02 -25.17
CA LEU A 380 16.96 8.35 -25.23
C LEU A 380 16.60 8.92 -26.59
N ARG A 381 15.46 8.48 -27.14
CA ARG A 381 14.85 9.12 -28.31
C ARG A 381 13.76 10.05 -27.84
N VAL A 382 13.90 11.35 -28.08
CA VAL A 382 12.92 12.36 -27.67
C VAL A 382 12.32 13.02 -28.90
N HIS A 383 10.99 13.11 -28.96
CA HIS A 383 10.24 13.66 -30.09
C HIS A 383 9.17 14.64 -29.59
N LEU A 384 9.26 15.89 -30.04
CA LEU A 384 8.25 16.92 -29.85
C LEU A 384 7.29 16.91 -31.04
N PHE A 385 6.01 16.74 -30.76
CA PHE A 385 4.98 16.70 -31.80
C PHE A 385 3.66 17.28 -31.30
N THR A 386 2.77 17.63 -32.22
CA THR A 386 1.41 18.09 -31.89
C THR A 386 0.41 17.02 -32.29
N PRO A 387 -0.26 16.35 -31.34
CA PRO A 387 -1.27 15.34 -31.64
C PRO A 387 -2.42 15.91 -32.47
N SER A 388 -2.97 15.09 -33.37
CA SER A 388 -4.17 15.45 -34.15
C SER A 388 -5.32 15.88 -33.22
N GLY A 389 -5.92 17.03 -33.51
CA GLY A 389 -7.00 17.60 -32.69
C GLY A 389 -6.54 18.41 -31.47
N ARG A 390 -5.22 18.61 -31.28
CA ARG A 390 -4.66 19.49 -30.25
C ARG A 390 -3.95 20.70 -30.84
N THR A 391 -3.92 21.77 -30.05
CA THR A 391 -3.27 23.05 -30.41
C THR A 391 -1.90 23.24 -29.74
N GLN A 392 -1.51 22.33 -28.84
CA GLN A 392 -0.28 22.41 -28.06
C GLN A 392 0.56 21.16 -28.30
N PRO A 393 1.89 21.31 -28.48
CA PRO A 393 2.77 20.17 -28.65
C PRO A 393 2.99 19.44 -27.32
N CYS A 394 3.30 18.15 -27.40
CA CYS A 394 3.69 17.31 -26.29
C CYS A 394 4.90 16.44 -26.67
N PHE A 395 5.54 15.81 -25.70
CA PHE A 395 6.74 15.01 -25.95
C PHE A 395 6.47 13.52 -25.85
N GLN A 396 7.10 12.78 -26.75
CA GLN A 396 7.23 11.33 -26.70
C GLN A 396 8.68 10.97 -26.44
N VAL A 397 8.90 10.04 -25.51
CA VAL A 397 10.24 9.55 -25.18
C VAL A 397 10.26 8.03 -25.25
N TRP A 398 11.32 7.48 -25.83
CA TRP A 398 11.63 6.06 -25.76
C TRP A 398 12.96 5.87 -25.06
N ASP A 399 12.99 4.94 -24.10
CA ASP A 399 14.21 4.55 -23.41
C ASP A 399 14.97 3.43 -24.15
N THR A 400 16.07 2.98 -23.55
CA THR A 400 16.90 1.90 -24.12
C THR A 400 16.27 0.52 -23.99
N THR A 401 15.31 0.35 -23.08
CA THR A 401 14.58 -0.91 -22.86
C THR A 401 13.44 -1.10 -23.87
N GLY A 402 12.99 0.00 -24.50
CA GLY A 402 11.84 0.05 -25.39
C GLY A 402 10.55 0.49 -24.70
N ALA A 403 10.63 0.95 -23.45
CA ALA A 403 9.51 1.61 -22.79
C ALA A 403 9.24 2.98 -23.43
N TYR A 404 7.97 3.36 -23.45
CA TYR A 404 7.46 4.56 -24.09
C TYR A 404 6.80 5.47 -23.07
N TYR A 405 7.06 6.78 -23.17
CA TYR A 405 6.62 7.79 -22.23
C TYR A 405 5.99 8.97 -22.98
N GLU A 406 4.92 9.52 -22.43
CA GLU A 406 4.29 10.75 -22.91
C GLU A 406 4.32 11.83 -21.84
N PHE A 407 4.70 13.04 -22.25
CA PHE A 407 4.76 14.22 -21.38
C PHE A 407 3.90 15.35 -21.93
N GLY A 408 2.98 15.85 -21.11
CA GLY A 408 2.08 16.95 -21.47
C GLY A 408 1.09 16.62 -22.59
N CYS A 409 0.86 15.34 -22.87
CA CYS A 409 -0.14 14.89 -23.83
C CYS A 409 -1.55 14.81 -23.22
N THR A 410 -1.78 15.36 -22.02
CA THR A 410 -3.13 15.64 -21.46
C THR A 410 -3.24 17.11 -21.04
N ASN A 411 -4.45 17.65 -20.91
CA ASN A 411 -4.61 19.06 -20.54
C ASN A 411 -4.13 19.35 -19.11
N ASP A 412 -4.25 18.36 -18.22
CA ASP A 412 -3.86 18.47 -16.82
C ASP A 412 -2.35 18.32 -16.58
N SER A 413 -1.59 17.79 -17.55
CA SER A 413 -0.12 17.59 -17.48
C SER A 413 0.71 18.73 -18.11
N LEU A 414 0.12 19.91 -18.27
CA LEU A 414 0.78 21.07 -18.87
C LEU A 414 0.76 22.25 -17.92
N GLN A 415 1.93 22.86 -17.69
CA GLN A 415 2.03 24.15 -17.05
C GLN A 415 2.48 25.24 -18.03
N TYR A 416 1.83 26.40 -17.94
CA TYR A 416 1.95 27.43 -18.96
C TYR A 416 1.49 28.80 -18.46
N HIS A 417 2.06 29.85 -19.04
CA HIS A 417 1.57 31.20 -18.86
C HIS A 417 0.94 31.73 -20.16
N ILE A 418 0.05 32.71 -20.02
CA ILE A 418 -0.58 33.44 -21.11
C ILE A 418 -0.20 34.91 -20.97
N VAL A 419 0.49 35.43 -21.98
CA VAL A 419 0.84 36.86 -22.08
C VAL A 419 0.26 37.38 -23.39
N ASN A 420 -0.55 38.45 -23.30
CA ASN A 420 -1.22 39.07 -24.47
C ASN A 420 -1.99 38.06 -25.34
N GLY A 421 -2.61 37.05 -24.73
CA GLY A 421 -3.35 35.99 -25.43
C GLY A 421 -2.47 34.90 -26.05
N THR A 422 -1.14 35.02 -25.99
CA THR A 422 -0.21 33.97 -26.41
C THR A 422 0.12 33.06 -25.24
N ARG A 423 -0.16 31.76 -25.42
CA ARG A 423 0.21 30.72 -24.47
C ARG A 423 1.66 30.27 -24.69
N THR A 424 2.40 30.14 -23.60
CA THR A 424 3.76 29.59 -23.59
C THR A 424 3.87 28.55 -22.49
N ASN A 425 4.07 27.29 -22.91
CA ASN A 425 4.29 26.17 -22.00
C ASN A 425 5.72 26.22 -21.47
N TYR A 426 5.88 25.95 -20.18
CA TYR A 426 7.19 25.86 -19.54
C TYR A 426 7.44 24.50 -18.88
N GLU A 427 6.40 23.66 -18.74
CA GLU A 427 6.54 22.30 -18.20
C GLU A 427 5.51 21.34 -18.79
N TRP A 428 5.97 20.12 -19.09
CA TRP A 428 5.22 18.99 -19.58
C TRP A 428 5.44 17.83 -18.61
N ASP A 429 4.45 17.56 -17.77
CA ASP A 429 4.50 16.50 -16.78
C ASP A 429 4.27 15.13 -17.43
N LEU A 430 4.87 14.06 -16.90
CA LEU A 430 4.60 12.69 -17.39
C LEU A 430 3.10 12.39 -17.26
N ASN A 431 2.44 11.96 -18.33
CA ASN A 431 1.03 11.59 -18.31
C ASN A 431 0.78 10.12 -18.63
N HIS A 432 1.70 9.44 -19.31
CA HIS A 432 1.51 8.05 -19.69
C HIS A 432 2.84 7.30 -19.87
N VAL A 433 2.85 6.02 -19.47
CA VAL A 433 3.94 5.08 -19.68
C VAL A 433 3.38 3.79 -20.28
N THR A 434 4.05 3.28 -21.32
CA THR A 434 3.86 1.92 -21.82
C THR A 434 5.18 1.17 -21.64
N PRO A 435 5.23 0.19 -20.73
CA PRO A 435 6.43 -0.64 -20.53
C PRO A 435 6.83 -1.39 -21.80
N ALA A 436 8.12 -1.71 -21.92
CA ALA A 436 8.65 -2.52 -23.03
C ALA A 436 7.98 -3.90 -23.07
N ASN A 437 7.65 -4.40 -24.26
CA ASN A 437 7.05 -5.73 -24.43
C ASN A 437 8.10 -6.83 -24.15
N GLU A 438 7.86 -7.67 -23.15
CA GLU A 438 8.79 -8.70 -22.66
C GLU A 438 8.36 -10.13 -23.08
N GLY A 439 7.34 -10.25 -23.94
CA GLY A 439 6.85 -11.55 -24.43
C GLY A 439 5.32 -11.69 -24.39
N PRO A 440 4.79 -12.89 -24.66
CA PRO A 440 3.35 -13.14 -24.72
C PRO A 440 2.65 -12.79 -23.39
N GLY A 441 1.56 -12.00 -23.45
CA GLY A 441 0.78 -11.58 -22.28
C GLY A 441 1.32 -10.36 -21.54
N THR A 442 2.35 -9.70 -22.09
CA THR A 442 2.92 -8.45 -21.55
C THR A 442 2.59 -7.23 -22.42
N ASP A 443 1.75 -7.43 -23.42
CA ASP A 443 1.16 -6.42 -24.29
C ASP A 443 0.13 -5.57 -23.53
N HIS A 444 -0.03 -4.32 -23.97
CA HIS A 444 -1.06 -3.40 -23.46
C HIS A 444 -0.94 -3.02 -21.98
N ARG A 445 0.22 -3.19 -21.35
CA ARG A 445 0.48 -2.64 -20.01
C ARG A 445 0.58 -1.12 -20.07
N SER A 446 0.01 -0.43 -19.09
CA SER A 446 0.14 1.03 -19.02
C SER A 446 0.13 1.57 -17.59
N ILE A 447 0.76 2.74 -17.44
CA ILE A 447 0.66 3.62 -16.28
C ILE A 447 0.16 4.96 -16.80
N THR A 448 -0.89 5.50 -16.19
CA THR A 448 -1.44 6.83 -16.50
C THR A 448 -1.33 7.70 -15.27
N VAL A 449 -0.89 8.95 -15.46
CA VAL A 449 -0.73 9.93 -14.40
C VAL A 449 -1.62 11.11 -14.70
N SER A 450 -2.32 11.59 -13.67
CA SER A 450 -3.23 12.72 -13.76
C SER A 450 -2.93 13.72 -12.66
N TYR A 451 -3.34 14.96 -12.88
CA TYR A 451 -2.92 16.10 -12.06
C TYR A 451 -4.10 16.97 -11.61
N LEU A 452 -3.89 17.68 -10.51
CA LEU A 452 -4.66 18.83 -10.06
C LEU A 452 -3.89 20.09 -10.46
N GLN A 453 -4.57 21.08 -11.04
CA GLN A 453 -3.92 22.30 -11.52
C GLN A 453 -4.28 23.50 -10.66
N ASP A 454 -3.27 24.32 -10.34
CA ASP A 454 -3.46 25.67 -9.85
C ASP A 454 -3.55 26.63 -11.05
N MET A 455 -4.78 27.03 -11.37
CA MET A 455 -5.12 27.81 -12.55
C MET A 455 -5.48 29.24 -12.20
N THR A 456 -5.03 30.19 -13.02
CA THR A 456 -5.51 31.57 -13.00
C THR A 456 -5.79 32.08 -14.42
N SER A 457 -6.34 33.29 -14.53
CA SER A 457 -6.56 33.92 -15.84
C SER A 457 -5.28 34.07 -16.69
N ALA A 458 -4.11 34.01 -16.05
CA ALA A 458 -2.80 34.06 -16.69
C ALA A 458 -2.22 32.68 -17.04
N GLY A 459 -2.94 31.57 -16.85
CA GLY A 459 -2.51 30.22 -17.18
C GLY A 459 -2.44 29.25 -15.98
N VAL A 460 -1.80 28.10 -16.18
CA VAL A 460 -1.53 27.08 -15.15
C VAL A 460 -0.17 27.36 -14.54
N ARG A 461 -0.15 27.68 -13.24
CA ARG A 461 1.06 28.08 -12.51
C ARG A 461 1.81 26.90 -11.89
N SER A 462 1.10 25.83 -11.60
CA SER A 462 1.63 24.64 -10.92
C SER A 462 0.63 23.49 -11.07
N SER A 463 1.14 22.26 -11.02
CA SER A 463 0.36 21.03 -10.94
C SER A 463 0.80 20.21 -9.71
N ALA A 464 -0.10 19.37 -9.22
CA ALA A 464 0.20 18.37 -8.21
C ALA A 464 -0.34 17.01 -8.68
N LEU A 465 0.39 15.92 -8.39
CA LEU A 465 -0.05 14.56 -8.70
C LEU A 465 -1.43 14.34 -8.09
N LYS A 466 -2.42 13.93 -8.89
CA LYS A 466 -3.80 13.63 -8.45
C LYS A 466 -3.99 12.15 -8.22
N GLN A 467 -3.67 11.38 -9.25
CA GLN A 467 -3.87 9.94 -9.26
C GLN A 467 -2.94 9.31 -10.29
N ILE A 468 -2.32 8.19 -9.90
CA ILE A 468 -1.63 7.27 -10.80
C ILE A 468 -2.48 6.01 -10.91
N VAL A 469 -2.73 5.57 -12.14
CA VAL A 469 -3.49 4.36 -12.45
C VAL A 469 -2.59 3.43 -13.24
N TYR A 470 -2.46 2.17 -12.82
CA TYR A 470 -1.62 1.20 -13.51
C TYR A 470 -2.35 -0.14 -13.69
N GLY A 471 -2.03 -0.84 -14.77
CA GLY A 471 -2.70 -2.10 -15.15
C GLY A 471 -2.53 -2.38 -16.64
N THR A 472 -3.62 -2.81 -17.28
CA THR A 472 -3.65 -3.10 -18.73
C THR A 472 -4.70 -2.26 -19.46
N SER A 473 -4.31 -1.67 -20.58
CA SER A 473 -5.16 -0.91 -21.48
C SER A 473 -6.16 -1.78 -22.24
N THR A 474 -5.94 -3.09 -22.32
CA THR A 474 -6.90 -4.04 -22.92
C THR A 474 -8.04 -4.31 -21.94
N GLY A 475 -9.23 -3.81 -22.25
CA GLY A 475 -10.41 -4.00 -21.41
C GLY A 475 -10.50 -3.05 -20.20
N ASN A 476 -9.65 -2.01 -20.14
CA ASN A 476 -9.57 -1.05 -19.02
C ASN A 476 -9.41 -1.72 -17.65
N GLN A 477 -8.60 -2.77 -17.56
CA GLN A 477 -8.35 -3.44 -16.28
C GLN A 477 -7.35 -2.63 -15.45
N VAL A 478 -7.86 -2.01 -14.39
CA VAL A 478 -7.05 -1.34 -13.37
C VAL A 478 -6.53 -2.37 -12.39
N ALA A 479 -5.20 -2.50 -12.29
CA ALA A 479 -4.55 -3.33 -11.29
C ALA A 479 -4.40 -2.61 -9.95
N GLY A 480 -4.20 -1.29 -9.99
CA GLY A 480 -4.17 -0.46 -8.79
C GLY A 480 -4.23 1.03 -9.10
N THR A 481 -4.52 1.79 -8.05
CA THR A 481 -4.47 3.26 -8.05
C THR A 481 -3.62 3.76 -6.89
N ILE A 482 -2.95 4.89 -7.12
CA ILE A 482 -2.27 5.66 -6.08
C ILE A 482 -2.93 7.03 -6.08
N ASP A 483 -3.65 7.32 -5.01
CA ASP A 483 -4.45 8.54 -4.87
C ASP A 483 -3.75 9.53 -3.96
N PHE A 484 -3.65 10.78 -4.43
CA PHE A 484 -3.05 11.87 -3.67
C PHE A 484 -4.14 12.80 -3.16
N PHE A 485 -4.09 13.06 -1.85
CA PHE A 485 -5.06 13.92 -1.17
C PHE A 485 -4.41 15.22 -0.72
N TYR A 486 -5.07 16.34 -1.00
CA TYR A 486 -4.59 17.68 -0.66
C TYR A 486 -5.63 18.52 0.07
N TRP A 487 -5.13 19.41 0.91
CA TRP A 487 -5.88 20.60 1.31
C TRP A 487 -5.69 21.68 0.25
N ALA A 488 -6.77 22.31 -0.20
CA ALA A 488 -6.74 23.26 -1.31
C ALA A 488 -7.74 24.40 -1.10
N PRO A 489 -7.68 25.51 -1.86
CA PRO A 489 -8.68 26.57 -1.81
C PRO A 489 -10.03 26.18 -2.46
N TYR A 490 -10.12 24.97 -3.00
CA TYR A 490 -11.32 24.40 -3.60
C TYR A 490 -11.50 22.94 -3.16
N ALA A 491 -12.74 22.46 -3.15
CA ALA A 491 -13.05 21.07 -2.86
C ALA A 491 -13.33 20.31 -4.16
N GLN A 492 -12.66 19.16 -4.33
CA GLN A 492 -12.86 18.23 -5.43
C GLN A 492 -12.73 16.80 -4.87
N SER A 493 -13.85 16.24 -4.42
CA SER A 493 -13.87 14.88 -3.88
C SER A 493 -13.47 13.83 -4.94
N PRO A 494 -12.66 12.81 -4.60
CA PRO A 494 -12.07 12.56 -3.27
C PRO A 494 -10.70 13.21 -3.04
N TRP A 495 -10.14 13.94 -4.01
CA TRP A 495 -8.72 14.36 -4.02
C TRP A 495 -8.42 15.63 -3.24
N THR A 496 -9.37 16.57 -3.12
CA THR A 496 -9.14 17.80 -2.35
C THR A 496 -10.26 18.14 -1.40
N GLN A 497 -9.88 18.68 -0.24
CA GLN A 497 -10.78 19.29 0.71
C GLN A 497 -10.44 20.78 0.89
N SER A 498 -11.48 21.62 0.93
CA SER A 498 -11.30 23.06 1.10
C SER A 498 -10.78 23.40 2.49
N TYR A 499 -9.83 24.33 2.57
CA TYR A 499 -9.34 24.91 3.83
C TYR A 499 -10.50 25.42 4.73
N ASP A 500 -11.57 25.95 4.13
CA ASP A 500 -12.71 26.55 4.85
C ASP A 500 -13.51 25.53 5.68
N THR A 501 -13.35 24.24 5.41
CA THR A 501 -14.08 23.17 6.13
C THR A 501 -13.40 22.73 7.42
N VAL A 502 -12.20 23.23 7.73
CA VAL A 502 -11.43 22.87 8.93
C VAL A 502 -11.34 24.08 9.86
N SER A 503 -12.37 24.27 10.69
CA SER A 503 -12.39 25.35 11.70
C SER A 503 -11.42 25.16 12.89
N GLY A 504 -10.48 24.21 12.84
CA GLY A 504 -9.76 23.75 14.03
C GLY A 504 -8.26 23.54 13.93
N TYR A 505 -7.63 23.54 12.75
CA TYR A 505 -6.20 23.17 12.63
C TYR A 505 -5.26 24.39 12.49
N TYR A 506 -5.73 25.47 11.88
CA TYR A 506 -5.04 26.76 11.89
C TYR A 506 -5.70 27.64 12.94
N GLY A 507 -5.10 27.70 14.13
CA GLY A 507 -5.57 28.55 15.22
C GLY A 507 -5.81 29.98 14.77
N ASN A 508 -6.84 30.62 15.33
CA ASN A 508 -7.32 31.99 15.21
C ASN A 508 -6.26 33.11 14.91
N GLY A 509 -5.59 33.07 13.76
CA GLY A 509 -4.54 34.06 13.44
C GLY A 509 -3.66 33.80 12.21
N GLY A 510 -4.12 33.16 11.12
CA GLY A 510 -3.25 32.82 9.98
C GLY A 510 -3.87 32.85 8.58
N ILE A 511 -3.86 34.02 7.92
CA ILE A 511 -3.59 34.29 6.50
C ILE A 511 -4.36 33.54 5.37
N CYS A 512 -5.62 33.14 5.53
CA CYS A 512 -6.47 32.85 4.36
C CYS A 512 -7.83 33.52 4.49
N PRO A 513 -8.11 34.61 3.76
CA PRO A 513 -9.42 35.23 3.80
C PRO A 513 -10.45 34.27 3.19
N SER A 514 -11.53 34.05 3.94
CA SER A 514 -12.62 33.09 3.67
C SER A 514 -13.53 33.46 2.49
N THR A 515 -13.02 34.14 1.45
CA THR A 515 -13.76 34.45 0.22
C THR A 515 -12.79 34.80 -0.93
N PRO A 516 -13.08 34.41 -2.19
CA PRO A 516 -12.19 34.61 -3.32
C PRO A 516 -12.26 36.05 -3.83
N ALA A 517 -11.45 36.94 -3.26
CA ALA A 517 -10.95 38.06 -4.05
C ALA A 517 -9.90 37.52 -5.04
N PRO A 518 -9.75 38.08 -6.25
CA PRO A 518 -8.68 37.71 -7.17
C PRO A 518 -7.34 38.13 -6.56
N THR A 519 -6.75 37.24 -5.75
CA THR A 519 -5.46 37.50 -5.11
C THR A 519 -4.32 36.88 -5.91
N HIS A 520 -3.18 37.57 -5.93
CA HIS A 520 -1.95 37.07 -6.52
C HIS A 520 -1.16 36.16 -5.57
N ARG A 521 -1.69 35.88 -4.38
CA ARG A 521 -1.01 35.16 -3.29
C ARG A 521 -1.65 33.78 -3.09
N ARG A 522 -0.81 32.77 -2.84
CA ARG A 522 -1.26 31.42 -2.48
C ARG A 522 -1.59 31.36 -0.99
N CYS A 523 -2.46 30.41 -0.67
CA CYS A 523 -2.82 29.98 0.67
C CYS A 523 -2.25 28.57 0.80
N ASP A 524 -1.07 28.48 1.40
CA ASP A 524 -0.32 27.25 1.65
C ASP A 524 0.05 27.14 3.12
#